data_AF-A0A3A2-F1
#
_entry.id   AF-A0A3A2-F1
#
_cell.length_a   1.000
_cell.length_b   1.000
_cell.length_c   1.000
_cell.angle_alpha   90.00
_cell.angle_beta   90.00
_cell.angle_gamma   90.00
#
_symmetry.space_group_name_H-M   'P 1'
#
loop_
_entity.id
_entity.type
_entity.pdbx_description
1 polymer ?
#
loop_
_entity_poly.entity_id
_entity_poly.type
_entity_poly.pdbx_seq_one_letter_code
_entity_poly.pdbx_strand_id
1 'polypeptide(L)'
;IRNGWVPCLEFEVEHGFVYRENHRSPGYYDGRTWTMWKLPMFGCTDSAQVMKELQEAKKEYPNAFIRIIGFDNVRQVQCISFIAHKPPGY
;
A
#
# COMPACT_ATOMS: atom_id res chain seq x y z
N ILE A 1 0.09 -14.47 0.42
CA ILE A 1 -0.72 -15.55 -0.20
C ILE A 1 -0.57 -16.87 0.55
N ARG A 2 0.59 -17.55 0.58
CA ARG A 2 0.72 -18.84 1.30
C ARG A 2 0.36 -18.78 2.80
N ASN A 3 0.60 -17.64 3.45
CA ASN A 3 0.21 -17.41 4.86
C ASN A 3 -1.29 -17.11 5.07
N GLY A 4 -2.14 -17.19 4.03
CA GLY A 4 -3.56 -16.85 4.12
C GLY A 4 -3.87 -15.35 4.21
N TRP A 5 -2.85 -14.48 4.25
CA TRP A 5 -3.05 -13.02 4.31
C TRP A 5 -3.59 -12.44 3.01
N VAL A 6 -4.51 -11.48 3.15
CA VAL A 6 -5.20 -10.78 2.04
C VAL A 6 -4.32 -9.64 1.53
N PRO A 7 -3.86 -9.69 0.26
CA PRO A 7 -3.05 -8.61 -0.31
C PRO A 7 -3.91 -7.39 -0.65
N CYS A 8 -3.30 -6.21 -0.55
CA CYS A 8 -3.88 -4.94 -1.00
C CYS A 8 -2.75 -4.04 -1.53
N LEU A 9 -3.08 -3.10 -2.41
CA LEU A 9 -2.16 -2.08 -2.92
C LEU A 9 -2.58 -0.71 -2.39
N GLU A 10 -1.60 0.12 -2.07
CA GLU A 10 -1.81 1.51 -1.72
C GLU A 10 -0.83 2.39 -2.49
N PHE A 11 -1.26 3.60 -2.84
CA PHE A 11 -0.47 4.56 -3.59
C PHE A 11 -0.56 5.98 -3.02
N GLU A 12 0.49 6.75 -3.26
CA GLU A 12 0.61 8.14 -2.80
C GLU A 12 1.41 8.97 -3.81
N VAL A 13 0.93 10.18 -4.12
CA VAL A 13 1.48 11.05 -5.16
C VAL A 13 2.14 12.29 -4.57
N GLU A 14 1.61 12.82 -3.47
CA GLU A 14 2.05 14.08 -2.87
C GLU A 14 3.03 13.84 -1.73
N HIS A 15 2.66 12.99 -0.77
CA HIS A 15 3.36 12.85 0.51
C HIS A 15 3.91 11.42 0.74
N GLY A 16 4.95 11.03 0.01
CA GLY A 16 5.57 9.69 0.10
C GLY A 16 6.23 9.37 1.46
N PHE A 17 6.39 10.35 2.34
CA PHE A 17 6.99 10.19 3.67
C PHE A 17 6.12 10.81 4.75
N VAL A 18 6.29 10.34 5.99
CA VAL A 18 5.59 10.89 7.16
C VAL A 18 6.02 12.33 7.43
N TYR A 19 5.06 13.16 7.83
CA TYR A 19 5.28 14.56 8.21
C TYR A 19 4.34 14.93 9.38
N ARG A 20 4.38 16.19 9.84
CA ARG A 20 3.52 16.67 10.94
C ARG A 20 3.06 18.10 10.67
N GLU A 21 1.82 18.25 10.26
CA GLU A 21 1.16 19.52 10.01
C GLU A 21 0.03 19.75 11.01
N ASN A 22 -0.85 18.76 11.16
CA ASN A 22 -2.15 18.94 11.83
C ASN A 22 -2.07 18.81 13.36
N HIS A 23 -1.15 18.00 13.88
CA HIS A 23 -1.02 17.82 15.33
C HIS A 23 0.38 17.34 15.77
N ARG A 24 0.73 17.59 17.04
CA ARG A 24 2.06 17.27 17.60
C ARG A 24 2.07 16.40 18.85
N SER A 25 0.93 15.85 19.27
CA SER A 25 0.88 14.89 20.40
C SER A 25 1.69 13.61 20.15
N PRO A 26 2.14 12.91 21.21
CA PRO A 26 2.78 11.61 21.08
C PRO A 26 1.94 10.63 20.24
N GLY A 27 2.56 9.93 19.29
CA GLY A 27 1.90 8.94 18.43
C GLY A 27 1.17 9.48 17.19
N TYR A 28 1.06 10.81 17.03
CA TYR A 28 0.44 11.43 15.85
C TYR A 28 1.46 11.79 14.77
N TYR A 29 1.21 11.32 13.55
CA TYR A 29 1.93 11.69 12.33
C TYR A 29 0.97 11.77 11.14
N ASP A 30 1.17 12.75 10.28
CA ASP A 30 0.51 12.86 8.97
C ASP A 30 1.28 12.01 7.93
N GLY A 31 0.65 11.68 6.80
CA GLY A 31 1.27 10.90 5.73
C GLY A 31 1.48 9.40 6.01
N ARG A 32 0.91 8.85 7.09
CA ARG A 32 0.96 7.40 7.40
C ARG A 32 0.06 6.57 6.48
N THR A 33 -1.15 7.08 6.25
CA THR A 33 -2.18 6.45 5.42
C THR A 33 -2.03 6.91 3.98
N TRP A 34 -1.99 5.95 3.05
CA TRP A 34 -1.97 6.20 1.61
C TRP A 34 -3.34 5.85 1.02
N THR A 35 -3.56 6.25 -0.23
CA THR A 35 -4.83 5.96 -0.91
C THR A 35 -4.88 4.50 -1.34
N MET A 36 -6.00 3.82 -1.08
CA MET A 36 -6.19 2.43 -1.46
C MET A 36 -6.38 2.31 -2.98
N TRP A 37 -5.66 1.38 -3.60
CA TRP A 37 -5.91 0.98 -4.98
C TRP A 37 -7.00 -0.09 -5.01
N LYS A 38 -8.17 0.26 -5.56
CA LYS A 38 -9.37 -0.60 -5.59
C LYS A 38 -9.74 -1.08 -4.17
N LEU A 39 -9.64 -2.38 -3.90
CA LEU A 39 -10.02 -3.04 -2.64
C LEU A 39 -9.01 -4.14 -2.30
N PRO A 40 -8.96 -4.60 -1.02
CA PRO A 40 -8.21 -5.80 -0.67
C PRO A 40 -8.69 -6.99 -1.52
N MET A 41 -7.73 -7.77 -2.03
CA MET A 41 -8.00 -8.83 -2.99
C MET A 41 -8.44 -10.11 -2.26
N PHE A 42 -9.63 -10.08 -1.66
CA PHE A 42 -10.19 -11.23 -0.94
C PHE A 42 -10.27 -12.47 -1.83
N GLY A 43 -9.81 -13.62 -1.31
CA GLY A 43 -9.79 -14.88 -2.06
C GLY A 43 -8.68 -14.97 -3.12
N CYS A 44 -7.78 -13.98 -3.23
CA CYS A 44 -6.66 -14.05 -4.16
C CYS A 44 -5.69 -15.19 -3.78
N THR A 45 -5.52 -16.13 -4.71
CA THR A 45 -4.63 -17.30 -4.56
C THR A 45 -3.42 -17.27 -5.49
N ASP A 46 -3.35 -16.29 -6.40
CA ASP A 46 -2.32 -16.17 -7.43
C ASP A 46 -1.60 -14.82 -7.36
N SER A 47 -0.28 -14.86 -7.16
CA SER A 47 0.56 -13.66 -7.13
C SER A 47 0.55 -12.88 -8.44
N ALA A 48 0.31 -13.53 -9.58
CA ALA A 48 0.25 -12.84 -10.87
C ALA A 48 -0.89 -11.82 -10.92
N GLN A 49 -2.01 -12.07 -10.21
CA GLN A 49 -3.10 -11.10 -10.09
C GLN A 49 -2.66 -9.83 -9.36
N VAL A 50 -1.92 -9.98 -8.24
CA VAL A 50 -1.36 -8.84 -7.49
C VAL A 50 -0.40 -8.05 -8.36
N MET A 51 0.46 -8.75 -9.12
CA MET A 51 1.42 -8.10 -10.03
C MET A 51 0.73 -7.39 -11.20
N LYS A 52 -0.39 -7.92 -11.69
CA LYS A 52 -1.20 -7.27 -12.72
C LYS A 52 -1.78 -5.96 -12.20
N GLU A 53 -2.38 -5.97 -11.01
CA GLU A 53 -2.90 -4.77 -10.35
C GLU A 53 -1.79 -3.73 -10.10
N LEU A 54 -0.58 -4.18 -9.74
CA LEU A 54 0.58 -3.28 -9.63
C LEU A 54 0.91 -2.61 -10.96
N GLN A 55 0.92 -3.34 -12.08
CA GLN A 55 1.19 -2.72 -13.39
C GLN A 55 0.06 -1.78 -13.82
N GLU A 56 -1.20 -2.10 -13.52
CA GLU A 56 -2.33 -1.19 -13.78
C GLU A 56 -2.20 0.10 -12.96
N ALA A 57 -1.94 -0.01 -11.66
CA ALA A 57 -1.72 1.14 -10.78
C ALA A 57 -0.53 2.01 -11.22
N LYS A 58 0.58 1.38 -11.62
CA LYS A 58 1.76 2.09 -12.17
C LYS A 58 1.45 2.82 -13.47
N LYS A 59 0.62 2.24 -14.33
CA LYS A 59 0.26 2.83 -15.61
C LYS A 59 -0.65 4.06 -15.41
N GLU A 60 -1.58 3.98 -14.46
CA GLU A 60 -2.50 5.07 -14.15
C GLU A 60 -1.80 6.19 -13.34
N TYR A 61 -0.95 5.80 -12.38
CA TYR A 61 -0.21 6.71 -11.50
C TYR A 61 1.31 6.48 -11.60
N PRO A 62 1.96 6.85 -12.73
CA PRO A 62 3.39 6.60 -12.93
C PRO A 62 4.29 7.35 -11.95
N ASN A 63 3.80 8.49 -11.44
CA ASN A 63 4.50 9.35 -10.50
C ASN A 63 4.13 9.09 -9.03
N ALA A 64 3.44 7.99 -8.73
CA ALA A 64 3.15 7.60 -7.35
C ALA A 64 4.22 6.69 -6.75
N PHE A 65 4.37 6.75 -5.43
CA PHE A 65 4.84 5.59 -4.68
C PHE A 65 3.73 4.56 -4.62
N ILE A 66 4.06 3.27 -4.78
CA ILE A 66 3.09 2.19 -4.64
C ILE A 66 3.70 1.13 -3.73
N ARG A 67 2.94 0.73 -2.70
CA ARG A 67 3.32 -0.35 -1.79
C ARG A 67 2.32 -1.48 -1.84
N ILE A 68 2.80 -2.69 -1.59
CA ILE A 68 1.97 -3.87 -1.38
C ILE A 68 1.92 -4.15 0.11
N ILE A 69 0.71 -4.36 0.60
CA ILE A 69 0.43 -4.69 1.99
C ILE A 69 -0.33 -6.00 2.07
N GLY A 70 -0.30 -6.64 3.25
CA GLY A 70 -1.05 -7.87 3.48
C GLY A 70 -1.64 -7.93 4.87
N PHE A 71 -2.93 -8.21 4.94
CA PHE A 71 -3.71 -8.24 6.17
C PHE A 71 -3.90 -9.68 6.68
N ASP A 72 -3.66 -9.85 7.97
CA ASP A 72 -4.10 -11.01 8.73
C ASP A 72 -5.45 -10.67 9.38
N ASN A 73 -6.52 -11.24 8.86
CA ASN A 73 -7.87 -10.97 9.33
C ASN A 73 -8.18 -11.64 10.68
N VAL A 74 -7.42 -12.67 11.08
CA VAL A 74 -7.57 -13.32 12.39
C VAL A 74 -7.01 -12.43 13.48
N ARG A 75 -5.81 -11.87 13.25
CA ARG A 75 -5.14 -10.99 14.21
C ARG A 75 -5.52 -9.52 14.07
N GLN A 76 -6.23 -9.15 13.00
CA GLN A 76 -6.59 -7.77 12.64
C GLN A 76 -5.36 -6.84 12.53
N VAL A 77 -4.29 -7.33 11.92
CA VAL A 77 -3.06 -6.56 11.73
C VAL A 77 -2.58 -6.65 10.29
N GLN A 78 -1.88 -5.60 9.86
CA GLN A 78 -1.08 -5.65 8.65
C GLN A 78 0.24 -6.37 8.95
N CYS A 79 0.43 -7.55 8.37
CA CYS A 79 1.59 -8.41 8.63
C CYS A 79 2.75 -8.18 7.66
N ILE A 80 2.50 -7.50 6.54
CA ILE A 80 3.52 -7.17 5.55
C ILE A 80 3.25 -5.77 4.96
N SER A 81 4.33 -5.03 4.71
CA SER A 81 4.33 -3.74 4.04
C SER A 81 5.66 -3.57 3.35
N PHE A 82 5.69 -3.42 2.02
CA PHE A 82 6.91 -3.11 1.30
C PHE A 82 6.64 -2.27 0.06
N ILE A 83 7.60 -1.42 -0.30
CA ILE A 83 7.51 -0.61 -1.52
C ILE A 83 7.66 -1.50 -2.76
N ALA A 84 6.76 -1.35 -3.73
CA ALA A 84 6.75 -2.13 -4.97
C ALA A 84 7.05 -1.27 -6.20
N HIS A 85 6.82 0.04 -6.12
CA HIS A 85 7.18 1.02 -7.15
C HIS A 85 7.56 2.36 -6.50
N LYS A 86 8.52 3.05 -7.11
CA LYS A 86 8.89 4.43 -6.76
C LYS A 86 8.77 5.30 -8.01
N PRO A 87 8.34 6.56 -7.86
CA PRO A 87 8.30 7.49 -8.97
C PRO A 87 9.69 7.82 -9.51
N PRO A 88 9.80 8.27 -10.77
CA PRO A 88 11.08 8.70 -11.34
C PRO A 88 11.72 9.83 -10.51
N GLY A 89 13.01 9.68 -10.19
CA GLY A 89 13.77 10.71 -9.47
C GLY A 89 13.68 10.65 -7.93
N TYR A 90 13.01 9.63 -7.39
CA TYR A 90 13.07 9.24 -5.97
C TYR A 90 13.91 7.99 -5.73
#